data_AF-A0A0D8XSC5-F1
#
_entry.id   AF-A0A0D8XSC5-F1
#
_cell.length_a   1.000
_cell.length_b   1.000
_cell.length_c   1.000
_cell.angle_alpha   90.00
_cell.angle_beta   90.00
_cell.angle_gamma   90.00
#
_symmetry.space_group_name_H-M   'P 1'
#
loop_
_entity.id
_entity.type
_entity.pdbx_description
1 polymer ?
#
loop_
_entity_poly.entity_id
_entity_poly.type
_entity_poly.pdbx_seq_one_letter_code
_entity_poly.pdbx_strand_id
1 'polypeptide(L)'
;MNIGLHALRMEHRVLLTGTPLQNNIEELFSLLNFLHPQQFSSSAAFLDQFGQCQSDEQVQKLQEILKPMMLRRLKEDVEKSLQPKEETIIEVQLSDTQKKFYRAILERNFTHLCKVNQWHGCYIH
;
A
#
# COMPACT_ATOMS: atom_id res chain seq x y z
N MET A 1 -7.13 -6.50 19.52
CA MET A 1 -6.29 -5.60 20.31
C MET A 1 -6.40 -4.20 19.69
N ASN A 2 -7.38 -3.38 20.09
CA ASN A 2 -7.65 -2.09 19.43
C ASN A 2 -8.16 -1.04 20.46
N ILE A 3 -7.39 -0.86 21.55
CA ILE A 3 -7.88 -0.17 22.76
C ILE A 3 -7.20 1.21 22.98
N GLY A 4 -6.02 1.47 22.40
CA GLY A 4 -5.21 2.64 22.77
C GLY A 4 -5.83 3.98 22.39
N LEU A 5 -6.18 4.17 21.11
CA LEU A 5 -6.68 5.46 20.61
C LEU A 5 -8.19 5.65 20.82
N HIS A 6 -8.97 4.57 20.88
CA HIS A 6 -10.41 4.63 21.14
C HIS A 6 -10.75 4.98 22.59
N ALA A 7 -9.84 4.77 23.53
CA ALA A 7 -10.02 5.13 24.94
C ALA A 7 -9.85 6.64 25.21
N LEU A 8 -9.24 7.38 24.28
CA LEU A 8 -9.03 8.83 24.40
C LEU A 8 -10.28 9.56 23.92
N ARG A 9 -10.89 10.35 24.81
CA ARG A 9 -11.95 11.29 24.43
C ARG A 9 -11.33 12.43 23.61
N MET A 10 -11.58 12.42 22.31
CA MET A 10 -11.16 13.47 21.38
C MET A 10 -12.40 14.14 20.80
N GLU A 11 -12.45 15.46 20.82
CA GLU A 11 -13.53 16.25 20.20
C GLU A 11 -13.37 16.34 18.68
N HIS A 12 -12.12 16.41 18.21
CA HIS A 12 -11.77 16.40 16.78
C HIS A 12 -10.63 15.42 16.51
N ARG A 13 -10.71 14.70 15.38
CA ARG A 13 -9.69 13.76 14.91
C ARG A 13 -9.25 14.14 13.50
N VAL A 14 -7.94 14.28 13.31
CA VAL A 14 -7.33 14.55 12.00
C VAL A 14 -6.30 13.45 11.73
N LEU A 15 -6.41 12.83 10.56
CA LEU A 15 -5.48 11.82 10.09
C LEU A 15 -4.63 12.40 8.94
N LEU A 16 -3.31 12.28 9.04
CA LEU A 16 -2.38 12.63 7.97
C LEU A 16 -1.84 11.35 7.35
N THR A 17 -2.13 11.11 6.07
CA THR A 17 -1.65 9.95 5.33
C THR A 17 -1.29 10.34 3.90
N GLY A 18 -0.21 9.77 3.38
CA GLY A 18 0.26 9.99 2.01
C GLY A 18 -0.46 9.14 0.97
N THR A 19 -1.11 8.04 1.36
CA THR A 19 -1.64 7.00 0.46
C THR A 19 -2.89 6.31 1.04
N PRO A 20 -4.01 7.03 1.29
CA PRO A 20 -5.15 6.49 2.03
C PRO A 20 -5.87 5.32 1.34
N LEU A 21 -5.76 5.17 0.01
CA LEU A 21 -6.55 4.22 -0.78
C LEU A 21 -5.76 2.95 -1.19
N GLN A 22 -4.45 2.89 -0.93
CA GLN A 22 -3.60 1.89 -1.59
C GLN A 22 -3.46 0.55 -0.88
N ASN A 23 -3.78 0.43 0.41
CA ASN A 23 -3.35 -0.75 1.17
C ASN A 23 -4.40 -1.87 1.32
N ASN A 24 -5.67 -1.59 1.64
CA ASN A 24 -6.78 -2.57 1.67
C ASN A 24 -8.10 -1.83 2.00
N ILE A 25 -9.26 -2.32 1.52
CA ILE A 25 -10.59 -1.84 1.95
C ILE A 25 -10.79 -2.02 3.47
N GLU A 26 -10.21 -3.05 4.08
CA GLU A 26 -10.24 -3.24 5.54
C GLU A 26 -9.47 -2.14 6.30
N GLU A 27 -8.33 -1.72 5.76
CA GLU A 27 -7.55 -0.62 6.34
C GLU A 27 -8.31 0.70 6.19
N LEU A 28 -8.92 0.93 5.02
CA LEU A 28 -9.78 2.08 4.79
C LEU A 28 -10.93 2.13 5.80
N PHE A 29 -11.62 1.01 6.04
CA PHE A 29 -12.65 0.93 7.07
C PHE A 29 -12.11 1.31 8.44
N SER A 30 -10.93 0.79 8.80
CA SER A 30 -10.31 1.05 10.10
C SER A 30 -10.03 2.54 10.31
N LEU A 31 -9.57 3.24 9.26
CA LEU A 31 -9.36 4.70 9.29
C LEU A 31 -10.68 5.47 9.40
N LEU A 32 -11.71 5.06 8.65
CA LEU A 32 -13.03 5.70 8.68
C LEU A 32 -13.75 5.50 10.01
N ASN A 33 -13.71 4.29 10.57
CA ASN A 33 -14.21 3.97 11.91
C ASN A 33 -13.47 4.77 12.98
N PHE A 34 -12.14 4.93 12.84
CA PHE A 34 -11.40 5.79 13.74
C PHE A 34 -11.88 7.25 13.70
N LEU A 35 -12.14 7.82 12.51
CA LEU A 35 -12.60 9.20 12.37
C LEU A 35 -14.07 9.39 12.79
N HIS A 36 -14.97 8.47 12.41
CA HIS A 36 -16.41 8.55 12.62
C HIS A 36 -17.02 7.17 12.99
N PRO A 37 -16.83 6.69 14.24
CA PRO A 37 -17.23 5.34 14.65
C PRO A 37 -18.74 5.13 14.66
N GLN A 38 -19.55 6.19 14.78
CA GLN A 38 -21.01 6.08 14.72
C GLN A 38 -21.52 5.78 13.30
N GLN A 39 -20.86 6.35 12.28
CA GLN A 39 -21.21 6.13 10.88
C GLN A 39 -20.63 4.81 10.36
N PHE A 40 -19.45 4.42 10.85
CA PHE A 40 -18.72 3.22 10.42
C PHE A 40 -18.57 2.21 11.57
N SER A 41 -19.70 1.75 12.10
CA SER A 41 -19.74 0.89 13.29
C SER A 41 -19.50 -0.60 13.01
N SER A 42 -19.72 -1.07 11.78
CA SER A 42 -19.61 -2.48 11.41
C SER A 42 -18.71 -2.68 10.20
N SER A 43 -17.57 -3.36 10.44
CA SER A 43 -16.65 -3.78 9.38
C SER A 43 -17.32 -4.76 8.42
N ALA A 44 -18.15 -5.67 8.94
CA ALA A 44 -18.81 -6.68 8.14
C ALA A 44 -19.80 -6.05 7.15
N ALA A 45 -20.61 -5.08 7.60
CA ALA A 45 -21.55 -4.38 6.73
C ALA A 45 -20.82 -3.53 5.67
N PHE A 46 -19.69 -2.92 6.06
CA PHE A 46 -18.86 -2.15 5.13
C PHE A 46 -18.20 -3.04 4.06
N LEU A 47 -17.67 -4.20 4.45
CA LEU A 47 -17.05 -5.16 3.53
C LEU A 47 -18.08 -5.90 2.66
N ASP A 48 -19.30 -6.13 3.15
CA ASP A 48 -20.39 -6.65 2.32
C ASP A 48 -20.75 -5.64 1.21
N GLN A 49 -20.75 -4.34 1.54
CA GLN A 49 -21.08 -3.29 0.60
C GLN A 49 -19.94 -2.91 -0.36
N PHE A 50 -18.68 -2.93 0.11
CA PHE A 50 -17.51 -2.39 -0.61
C PHE A 50 -16.31 -3.34 -0.71
N GLY A 51 -16.31 -4.50 -0.04
CA GLY A 51 -15.13 -5.36 0.12
C GLY A 51 -14.58 -5.93 -1.19
N GLN A 52 -15.43 -6.10 -2.20
CA GLN A 52 -14.98 -6.58 -3.52
C GLN A 52 -14.67 -5.43 -4.50
N CYS A 53 -15.18 -4.21 -4.27
CA CYS A 53 -15.03 -3.05 -5.17
C CYS A 53 -15.06 -3.42 -6.67
N GLN A 54 -16.03 -4.24 -7.08
CA GLN A 54 -16.07 -4.79 -8.45
C GLN A 54 -16.87 -3.93 -9.42
N SER A 55 -17.78 -3.09 -8.93
CA SER A 55 -18.57 -2.19 -9.78
C SER A 55 -18.12 -0.74 -9.66
N ASP A 56 -18.13 -0.03 -10.80
CA ASP A 56 -17.87 1.41 -10.84
C ASP A 56 -18.83 2.19 -9.93
N GLU A 57 -20.06 1.71 -9.77
CA GLU A 57 -21.06 2.29 -8.86
C GLU A 57 -20.63 2.21 -7.38
N GLN A 58 -20.08 1.07 -6.94
CA GLN A 58 -19.55 0.92 -5.58
C GLN A 58 -18.37 1.86 -5.35
N VAL A 59 -17.50 2.00 -6.35
CA VAL A 59 -16.34 2.91 -6.29
C VAL A 59 -16.81 4.36 -6.21
N GLN A 60 -17.75 4.79 -7.06
CA GLN A 60 -18.31 6.14 -7.03
C GLN A 60 -19.00 6.45 -5.70
N LYS A 61 -19.79 5.51 -5.18
CA LYS A 61 -20.47 5.68 -3.89
C LYS A 61 -19.47 5.83 -2.75
N LEU A 62 -18.39 5.04 -2.75
CA LEU A 62 -17.31 5.16 -1.78
C LEU A 62 -16.59 6.52 -1.92
N GLN A 63 -16.30 6.97 -3.14
CA GLN A 63 -15.68 8.27 -3.39
C GLN A 63 -16.52 9.43 -2.86
N GLU A 64 -17.84 9.41 -3.06
CA GLU A 64 -18.74 10.46 -2.55
C GLU A 64 -18.81 10.48 -1.01
N ILE A 65 -18.72 9.31 -0.35
CA ILE A 65 -18.60 9.23 1.12
C ILE A 65 -17.26 9.83 1.59
N LEU A 66 -16.18 9.58 0.87
CA LEU A 66 -14.83 10.04 1.22
C LEU A 66 -14.60 11.52 0.95
N LYS A 67 -15.24 12.09 -0.07
CA LYS A 67 -15.06 13.48 -0.54
C LYS A 67 -15.15 14.56 0.54
N PRO A 68 -16.15 14.56 1.46
CA PRO A 68 -16.21 15.55 2.54
C PRO A 68 -15.20 15.29 3.66
N MET A 69 -14.67 14.07 3.78
CA MET A 69 -13.80 13.64 4.88
C MET A 69 -12.31 13.68 4.53
N MET A 70 -11.99 13.69 3.23
CA MET A 70 -10.63 13.57 2.73
C MET A 70 -10.23 14.79 1.91
N LEU A 71 -9.27 15.55 2.41
CA LEU A 71 -8.61 16.59 1.62
C LEU A 71 -7.39 15.99 0.92
N ARG A 72 -7.53 15.64 -0.37
CA ARG A 72 -6.43 15.19 -1.21
C ARG A 72 -5.99 16.33 -2.13
N ARG A 73 -4.70 16.67 -2.11
CA ARG A 73 -4.08 17.59 -3.08
C ARG A 73 -3.09 16.79 -3.94
N LEU A 74 -3.18 16.89 -5.26
CA LEU A 74 -2.13 16.34 -6.14
C LEU A 74 -0.97 17.32 -6.17
N LYS A 75 0.27 16.82 -6.34
CA LYS A 75 1.44 17.69 -6.49
C LYS A 75 1.29 18.62 -7.69
N GLU A 76 0.64 18.16 -8.75
CA GLU A 76 0.29 18.93 -9.95
C GLU A 76 -0.65 20.11 -9.64
N ASP A 77 -1.52 19.98 -8.63
CA ASP A 77 -2.45 21.05 -8.23
C ASP A 77 -1.77 22.16 -7.41
N VAL A 78 -0.62 21.87 -6.78
CA VAL A 78 0.02 22.74 -5.79
C VAL A 78 1.34 23.34 -6.30
N GLU A 79 2.08 22.60 -7.13
CA GLU A 79 3.46 22.93 -7.48
C GLU A 79 3.63 23.02 -9.00
N LYS A 80 3.18 24.13 -9.61
CA LYS A 80 3.25 24.37 -11.07
C LYS A 80 4.69 24.48 -11.62
N SER A 81 5.68 24.56 -10.74
CA SER A 81 7.11 24.68 -11.05
C SER A 81 7.82 23.32 -11.15
N LEU A 82 7.18 22.23 -10.74
CA LEU A 82 7.77 20.90 -10.76
C LEU A 82 7.60 20.31 -12.17
N GLN A 83 8.71 19.86 -12.78
CA GLN A 83 8.63 19.13 -14.04
C GLN A 83 7.84 17.83 -13.84
N PRO A 84 7.07 17.39 -14.85
CA PRO A 84 6.28 16.15 -14.76
C PRO A 84 7.18 14.97 -14.41
N LYS A 85 6.64 14.02 -13.64
CA LYS A 85 7.35 12.79 -13.30
C LYS A 85 7.55 11.97 -14.58
N GLU A 86 8.79 11.76 -14.99
CA GLU A 86 9.12 10.81 -16.05
C GLU A 86 9.28 9.41 -15.45
N GLU A 87 8.41 8.47 -15.85
CA GLU A 87 8.56 7.05 -15.54
C GLU A 87 9.08 6.33 -16.79
N THR A 88 10.25 5.70 -16.70
CA THR A 88 10.80 4.86 -17.76
C THR A 88 10.90 3.43 -17.25
N ILE A 89 10.16 2.51 -17.88
CA ILE A 89 10.27 1.08 -17.62
C ILE A 89 11.44 0.55 -18.45
N ILE A 90 12.54 0.20 -17.80
CA ILE A 90 13.70 -0.42 -18.46
C ILE A 90 13.55 -1.93 -18.34
N GLU A 91 13.15 -2.58 -19.43
CA GLU A 91 13.12 -4.03 -19.51
C GLU A 91 14.56 -4.56 -19.61
N VAL A 92 15.01 -5.25 -18.57
CA VAL A 92 16.33 -5.91 -18.55
C VAL A 92 16.19 -7.42 -18.65
N GLN A 93 17.01 -8.03 -19.51
CA GLN A 93 17.14 -9.47 -19.57
C GLN A 93 18.00 -9.96 -18.40
N LEU A 94 17.57 -11.04 -17.74
CA LEU A 94 18.39 -11.68 -16.73
C LEU A 94 19.69 -12.20 -17.36
N SER A 95 20.83 -11.91 -16.73
CA SER A 95 22.11 -12.54 -17.08
C SER A 95 22.04 -14.05 -16.86
N ASP A 96 22.94 -14.81 -17.50
CA ASP A 96 22.95 -16.28 -17.38
C ASP A 96 23.15 -16.75 -15.94
N THR A 97 23.92 -15.99 -15.14
CA THR A 97 24.10 -16.25 -13.71
C THR A 97 22.81 -16.02 -12.92
N GLN A 98 22.10 -14.91 -13.18
CA GLN A 98 20.82 -14.63 -12.53
C GLN A 98 19.74 -15.65 -12.94
N LYS A 99 19.70 -16.08 -14.20
CA LYS A 99 18.79 -17.15 -14.66
C LYS A 99 19.04 -18.47 -13.92
N LYS A 100 20.30 -18.84 -13.68
CA LYS A 100 20.67 -20.03 -12.91
C LYS A 100 20.18 -19.94 -11.46
N PHE A 101 20.36 -18.81 -10.80
CA PHE A 101 19.84 -18.59 -9.44
C PHE A 101 18.32 -18.57 -9.39
N TYR A 102 17.68 -17.90 -10.36
CA TYR A 102 16.23 -17.83 -10.46
C TYR A 102 15.61 -19.23 -10.64
N ARG A 103 16.20 -20.08 -11.49
CA ARG A 103 15.80 -21.49 -11.63
C ARG A 103 16.03 -22.28 -10.34
N ALA A 104 17.18 -22.14 -9.69
CA ALA A 104 17.47 -22.85 -8.43
C ALA A 104 16.49 -22.48 -7.30
N ILE A 105 16.04 -21.22 -7.24
CA ILE A 105 15.02 -20.76 -6.29
C ILE A 105 13.65 -21.35 -6.64
N LEU A 106 13.24 -21.31 -7.91
CA LEU A 106 11.96 -21.87 -8.37
C LEU A 106 11.87 -23.39 -8.15
N GLU A 107 12.98 -24.10 -8.35
CA GLU A 107 13.08 -25.56 -8.15
C GLU A 107 13.20 -25.95 -6.66
N ARG A 108 13.12 -24.98 -5.72
CA ARG A 108 13.30 -25.17 -4.27
C ARG A 108 14.59 -25.90 -3.90
N ASN A 109 15.63 -25.77 -4.72
CA ASN A 109 16.88 -26.50 -4.58
C ASN A 109 17.85 -25.69 -3.67
N PHE A 110 17.46 -25.55 -2.39
CA PHE A 110 18.18 -24.76 -1.37
C PHE A 110 19.64 -25.18 -1.17
N THR A 111 19.99 -26.43 -1.51
CA THR A 111 21.36 -26.97 -1.42
C THR A 111 22.35 -26.29 -2.36
N HIS A 112 21.90 -25.69 -3.47
CA HIS A 112 22.76 -24.94 -4.39
C HIS A 112 22.94 -23.45 -4.02
N LEU A 113 21.97 -22.86 -3.31
CA LEU A 113 22.05 -21.46 -2.86
C LEU A 113 23.04 -21.28 -1.70
N CYS A 114 23.13 -22.28 -0.81
CA CYS A 114 24.02 -22.22 0.35
C CYS A 114 25.53 -22.28 0.02
N LYS A 115 25.92 -22.71 -1.19
CA LYS A 115 27.35 -22.75 -1.60
C LYS A 115 27.91 -21.40 -2.03
N VAL A 116 27.08 -20.37 -2.17
CA VAL A 116 27.51 -19.03 -2.62
C VAL A 116 28.08 -18.18 -1.48
N ASN A 117 27.90 -18.57 -0.21
CA ASN A 117 28.50 -17.90 0.95
C ASN A 117 30.00 -18.19 1.14
N GLN A 118 30.69 -18.66 0.10
CA GLN A 118 32.12 -18.97 0.15
C GLN A 118 32.87 -18.43 -1.08
N TRP A 119 32.67 -17.14 -1.40
CA TRP A 119 33.60 -16.42 -2.28
C TRP A 119 34.11 -15.15 -1.60
N HIS A 120 35.18 -15.39 -0.84
CA HIS A 120 36.43 -14.64 -0.74
C HIS A 120 36.35 -13.11 -0.80
N GLY A 121 36.72 -12.49 0.34
CA GLY A 121 37.11 -11.09 0.40
C GLY A 121 38.21 -10.81 -0.61
N CYS A 122 37.88 -9.98 -1.61
CA CYS A 122 38.87 -9.32 -2.44
C CYS A 122 39.50 -8.23 -1.57
N TYR A 123 40.71 -8.48 -1.11
CA TYR A 123 41.57 -7.46 -0.54
C TYR A 123 41.75 -6.35 -1.58
N ILE A 124 41.36 -5.14 -1.20
CA ILE A 124 41.67 -3.93 -1.94
C ILE A 124 43.12 -3.59 -1.59
N HIS A 125 44.01 -3.72 -2.56
CA HIS A 125 45.28 -2.99 -2.62
C HIS A 125 45.32 -2.25 -3.94
#